data_AF-A0A8T1GYT8-F1
#
_entry.id   AF-A0A8T1GYT8-F1
#
_cell.length_a   1.000
_cell.length_b   1.000
_cell.length_c   1.000
_cell.angle_alpha   90.00
_cell.angle_beta   90.00
_cell.angle_gamma   90.00
#
_symmetry.space_group_name_H-M   'P 1'
#
loop_
_entity.id
_entity.type
_entity.pdbx_description
1 polymer ?
#
loop_
_entity_poly.entity_id
_entity_poly.type
_entity_poly.pdbx_seq_one_letter_code
_entity_poly.pdbx_strand_id
1 'polypeptide(L)'
;MDKNDALRNEAIESFTERNKTGRKTHVTEKKSIRELLEASDRSPRTNSRRCYEEMCEEVPESLFVLPPATDEQISTLERKLDVALPDDYKEFLKISNGFGRTWNGYHLDSPIFGVEELDWGEVYVDGLPVELHPSLTGVMDLELPDGREWPSHEKPIDLGSYDVLQTVFITPSVTKKTLAAYKEVMESPKTPDD
;
A
#
# COMPACT_ATOMS: atom_id res chain seq x y z
N MET A 1 15.55 -28.25 26.13
CA MET A 1 14.52 -27.22 25.87
C MET A 1 13.75 -27.69 24.66
N ASP A 2 12.43 -27.87 24.78
CA ASP A 2 11.59 -28.27 23.65
C ASP A 2 11.64 -27.17 22.57
N LYS A 3 11.64 -27.55 21.30
CA LYS A 3 11.58 -26.58 20.18
C LYS A 3 10.34 -25.69 20.29
N ASN A 4 9.24 -26.22 20.82
CA ASN A 4 8.03 -25.44 21.07
C ASN A 4 8.23 -24.37 22.15
N ASP A 5 8.96 -24.69 23.23
CA ASP A 5 9.25 -23.73 24.29
C ASP A 5 10.18 -22.60 23.80
N ALA A 6 11.15 -22.94 22.96
CA ALA A 6 12.05 -21.97 22.35
C ALA A 6 11.29 -20.98 21.44
N LEU A 7 10.46 -21.51 20.53
CA LEU A 7 9.65 -20.70 19.62
C LEU A 7 8.65 -19.82 20.39
N ARG A 8 8.00 -20.37 21.43
CA ARG A 8 7.08 -19.63 22.30
C ARG A 8 7.78 -18.46 22.97
N ASN A 9 8.95 -18.69 23.56
CA ASN A 9 9.70 -17.65 24.24
C ASN A 9 10.17 -16.56 23.27
N GLU A 10 10.66 -16.93 22.09
CA GLU A 10 11.05 -15.99 21.03
C GLU A 10 9.86 -15.13 20.55
N ALA A 11 8.68 -15.73 20.39
CA ALA A 11 7.47 -14.99 20.03
C ALA A 11 7.08 -13.99 21.13
N ILE A 12 7.02 -14.44 22.39
CA ILE A 12 6.69 -13.56 23.54
C ILE A 12 7.69 -12.41 23.65
N GLU A 13 8.99 -12.69 23.50
CA GLU A 13 10.04 -11.68 23.55
C GLU A 13 9.89 -10.67 22.40
N SER A 14 9.64 -11.14 21.18
CA SER A 14 9.42 -10.28 20.00
C SER A 14 8.22 -9.36 20.16
N PHE A 15 7.09 -9.87 20.67
CA PHE A 15 5.91 -9.03 20.96
C PHE A 15 6.17 -8.06 22.12
N THR A 16 6.85 -8.51 23.16
CA THR A 16 7.18 -7.66 24.31
C THR A 16 8.10 -6.51 23.91
N GLU A 17 9.12 -6.79 23.09
CA GLU A 17 10.01 -5.78 22.54
C GLU A 17 9.22 -4.82 21.64
N ARG A 18 8.39 -5.33 20.71
CA ARG A 18 7.55 -4.50 19.84
C ARG A 18 6.65 -3.54 20.63
N ASN A 19 6.06 -4.01 21.72
CA ASN A 19 5.20 -3.17 22.57
C ASN A 19 5.98 -2.08 23.32
N LYS A 20 7.25 -2.33 23.65
CA LYS A 20 8.09 -1.36 24.37
C LYS A 20 8.77 -0.36 23.46
N THR A 21 9.24 -0.80 22.29
CA THR A 21 10.13 -0.03 21.42
C THR A 21 9.54 0.26 20.04
N GLY A 22 8.30 -0.17 19.77
CA GLY A 22 7.69 -0.10 18.46
C GLY A 22 8.18 -1.20 17.51
N ARG A 23 7.76 -1.11 16.23
CA ARG A 23 8.15 -2.11 15.22
C ARG A 23 9.66 -2.13 15.02
N LYS A 24 10.24 -3.33 14.86
CA LYS A 24 11.62 -3.48 14.39
C LYS A 24 11.72 -2.98 12.95
N THR A 25 12.81 -2.29 12.64
CA THR A 25 13.16 -1.95 11.26
C THR A 25 13.40 -3.24 10.49
N HIS A 26 12.63 -3.45 9.43
CA HIS A 26 12.80 -4.58 8.54
C HIS A 26 14.05 -4.36 7.67
N VAL A 27 14.76 -5.44 7.36
CA VAL A 27 16.02 -5.38 6.59
C VAL A 27 15.85 -4.76 5.20
N THR A 28 14.62 -4.75 4.67
CA THR A 28 14.30 -4.16 3.37
C THR A 28 14.15 -2.64 3.41
N GLU A 29 14.00 -2.01 4.58
CA GLU A 29 13.86 -0.55 4.68
C GLU A 29 15.13 0.21 4.29
N LYS A 30 16.26 -0.49 4.19
CA LYS A 30 17.53 0.08 3.72
C LYS A 30 17.76 -0.11 2.21
N LYS A 31 16.88 -0.85 1.54
CA LYS A 31 17.00 -1.14 0.11
C LYS A 31 16.41 0.00 -0.71
N SER A 32 17.03 0.27 -1.85
CA SER A 32 16.46 1.14 -2.89
C SER A 32 15.21 0.51 -3.52
N ILE A 33 14.39 1.33 -4.19
CA ILE A 33 13.21 0.83 -4.93
C ILE A 33 13.64 -0.21 -5.96
N ARG A 34 14.76 0.02 -6.66
CA ARG A 34 15.32 -0.95 -7.61
C ARG A 34 15.62 -2.31 -6.95
N GLU A 35 16.32 -2.33 -5.83
CA GLU A 35 16.63 -3.57 -5.12
C GLU A 35 15.38 -4.28 -4.60
N LEU A 36 14.33 -3.54 -4.23
CA LEU A 36 13.04 -4.10 -3.85
C LEU A 36 12.35 -4.74 -5.06
N LEU A 37 12.29 -4.06 -6.19
CA LEU A 37 11.66 -4.58 -7.41
C LEU A 37 12.40 -5.80 -7.96
N GLU A 38 13.73 -5.79 -7.98
CA GLU A 38 14.53 -6.95 -8.41
C GLU A 38 14.37 -8.15 -7.46
N ALA A 39 14.20 -7.90 -6.16
CA ALA A 39 13.91 -8.97 -5.20
C ALA A 39 12.50 -9.53 -5.39
N SER A 40 11.51 -8.67 -5.62
CA SER A 40 10.13 -9.05 -5.92
C SER A 40 10.03 -9.83 -7.23
N ASP A 41 10.70 -9.37 -8.29
CA ASP A 41 10.75 -10.03 -9.61
C ASP A 41 11.34 -11.44 -9.52
N ARG A 42 12.39 -11.64 -8.73
CA ARG A 42 12.99 -12.97 -8.53
C ARG A 42 12.09 -13.92 -7.75
N SER A 43 11.27 -13.40 -6.84
CA SER A 43 10.53 -14.18 -5.84
C SER A 43 9.63 -15.28 -6.43
N PRO A 44 8.82 -15.06 -7.50
CA PRO A 44 8.01 -16.09 -8.16
C PRO A 44 8.81 -17.31 -8.59
N ARG A 45 10.07 -17.12 -9.00
CA ARG A 45 10.94 -18.17 -9.53
C ARG A 45 11.76 -18.87 -8.45
N THR A 46 11.75 -18.37 -7.21
CA THR A 46 12.54 -18.93 -6.11
C THR A 46 11.70 -19.27 -4.88
N ASN A 47 11.06 -18.26 -4.27
CA ASN A 47 10.49 -18.37 -2.92
C ASN A 47 8.98 -18.62 -2.95
N SER A 48 8.26 -18.02 -3.91
CA SER A 48 6.80 -18.08 -3.98
C SER A 48 6.28 -18.99 -5.10
N ARG A 49 7.15 -19.76 -5.76
CA ARG A 49 6.77 -20.66 -6.87
C ARG A 49 5.55 -21.54 -6.55
N ARG A 50 5.59 -22.18 -5.38
CA ARG A 50 4.50 -23.04 -4.91
C ARG A 50 3.18 -22.28 -4.78
N CYS A 51 3.22 -21.01 -4.42
CA CYS A 51 2.02 -20.18 -4.28
C CYS A 51 1.34 -19.92 -5.63
N TYR A 52 2.11 -19.69 -6.70
CA TYR A 52 1.55 -19.60 -8.06
C TYR A 52 0.92 -20.93 -8.49
N GLU A 53 1.61 -22.05 -8.23
CA GLU A 53 1.09 -23.39 -8.53
C GLU A 53 -0.22 -23.70 -7.78
N GLU A 54 -0.32 -23.35 -6.49
CA GLU A 54 -1.53 -23.51 -5.67
C GLU A 54 -2.70 -22.65 -6.15
N MET A 55 -2.41 -21.47 -6.73
CA MET A 55 -3.40 -20.60 -7.36
C MET A 55 -3.75 -21.01 -8.79
N CYS A 56 -3.16 -22.08 -9.32
CA CYS A 56 -3.27 -22.49 -10.73
C CYS A 56 -2.83 -21.39 -11.72
N GLU A 57 -1.85 -20.59 -11.34
CA GLU A 57 -1.30 -19.47 -12.11
C GLU A 57 0.09 -19.83 -12.66
N GLU A 58 0.42 -19.33 -13.85
CA GLU A 58 1.75 -19.52 -14.42
C GLU A 58 2.78 -18.68 -13.66
N VAL A 59 3.96 -19.25 -13.44
CA VAL A 59 5.08 -18.53 -12.82
C VAL A 59 5.68 -17.59 -13.86
N PRO A 60 5.61 -16.25 -13.67
CA PRO A 60 6.11 -15.32 -14.68
C PRO A 60 7.63 -15.40 -14.81
N GLU A 61 8.12 -15.28 -16.04
CA GLU A 61 9.55 -15.17 -16.33
C GLU A 61 10.14 -13.84 -15.85
N SER A 62 9.32 -12.79 -15.81
CA SER A 62 9.63 -11.45 -15.32
C SER A 62 8.37 -10.74 -14.85
N LEU A 63 8.47 -9.96 -13.77
CA LEU A 63 7.45 -9.00 -13.34
C LEU A 63 7.64 -7.62 -13.99
N PHE A 64 8.80 -7.36 -14.61
CA PHE A 64 9.00 -6.17 -15.45
C PHE A 64 8.34 -6.40 -16.82
N VAL A 65 7.05 -6.05 -16.91
CA VAL A 65 6.21 -6.34 -18.09
C VAL A 65 6.36 -5.31 -19.22
N LEU A 66 6.81 -4.09 -18.88
CA LEU A 66 6.98 -2.98 -19.81
C LEU A 66 8.36 -2.32 -19.60
N PRO A 67 8.94 -1.68 -20.64
CA PRO A 67 10.17 -0.91 -20.49
C PRO A 67 9.96 0.27 -19.54
N PRO A 68 11.01 0.75 -18.85
CA PRO A 68 10.93 1.95 -18.00
C PRO A 68 10.23 3.14 -18.67
N ALA A 69 9.43 3.87 -17.89
CA ALA A 69 8.77 5.08 -18.38
C ALA A 69 9.78 6.22 -18.57
N THR A 70 9.61 7.02 -19.62
CA THR A 70 10.41 8.24 -19.83
C THR A 70 9.87 9.41 -19.01
N ASP A 71 10.71 10.44 -18.83
CA ASP A 71 10.30 11.68 -18.17
C ASP A 71 9.12 12.37 -18.91
N GLU A 72 9.08 12.28 -20.24
CA GLU A 72 7.99 12.81 -21.05
C GLU A 72 6.68 12.05 -20.84
N GLN A 73 6.73 10.72 -20.71
CA GLN A 73 5.56 9.90 -20.44
C GLN A 73 4.99 10.22 -19.05
N ILE A 74 5.85 10.30 -18.03
CA ILE A 74 5.46 10.67 -16.66
C ILE A 74 4.87 12.09 -16.64
N SER A 75 5.53 13.06 -17.28
CA SER A 75 5.03 14.43 -17.36
C SER A 75 3.68 14.52 -18.11
N THR A 76 3.48 13.67 -19.11
CA THR A 76 2.21 13.60 -19.85
C THR A 76 1.10 13.04 -18.96
N LEU A 77 1.39 12.01 -18.17
CA LEU A 77 0.47 11.45 -17.19
C LEU A 77 0.09 12.47 -16.11
N GLU A 78 1.05 13.17 -15.52
CA GLU A 78 0.80 14.22 -14.51
C GLU A 78 -0.13 15.31 -15.05
N ARG A 79 0.06 15.74 -16.31
CA ARG A 79 -0.86 16.68 -16.97
C ARG A 79 -2.23 16.08 -17.26
N LYS A 80 -2.29 14.80 -17.66
CA LYS A 80 -3.56 14.10 -17.92
C LYS A 80 -4.41 14.04 -16.66
N LEU A 81 -3.77 13.74 -15.52
CA LEU A 81 -4.41 13.59 -14.22
C LEU A 81 -4.55 14.92 -13.46
N ASP A 82 -3.87 15.99 -13.87
CA ASP A 82 -3.76 17.23 -13.08
C ASP A 82 -3.27 16.99 -11.64
N VAL A 83 -2.33 16.05 -11.49
CA VAL A 83 -1.77 15.62 -10.20
C VAL A 83 -0.26 15.50 -10.34
N ALA A 84 0.48 16.09 -9.39
CA ALA A 84 1.90 15.80 -9.22
C ALA A 84 2.07 14.45 -8.52
N LEU A 85 2.71 13.50 -9.21
CA LEU A 85 2.95 12.16 -8.68
C LEU A 85 4.08 12.21 -7.63
N PRO A 86 4.00 11.37 -6.57
CA PRO A 86 5.08 11.22 -5.61
C PRO A 86 6.42 10.86 -6.26
N ASP A 87 7.52 11.34 -5.69
CA ASP A 87 8.86 11.14 -6.24
C ASP A 87 9.30 9.67 -6.25
N ASP A 88 8.92 8.91 -5.21
CA ASP A 88 9.14 7.47 -5.12
C ASP A 88 8.33 6.68 -6.17
N TYR A 89 7.09 7.09 -6.45
CA TYR A 89 6.31 6.47 -7.52
C TYR A 89 6.87 6.79 -8.90
N LYS A 90 7.37 8.01 -9.13
CA LYS A 90 8.10 8.34 -10.37
C LYS A 90 9.40 7.56 -10.50
N GLU A 91 10.14 7.35 -9.40
CA GLU A 91 11.33 6.48 -9.39
C GLU A 91 10.95 5.04 -9.76
N PHE A 92 9.86 4.50 -9.20
CA PHE A 92 9.31 3.21 -9.59
C PHE A 92 9.03 3.13 -11.09
N LEU A 93 8.31 4.12 -11.67
CA LEU A 93 7.97 4.13 -13.10
C LEU A 93 9.20 4.18 -14.02
N LYS A 94 10.26 4.87 -13.58
CA LYS A 94 11.57 4.92 -14.26
C LYS A 94 12.39 3.64 -14.14
N ILE A 95 11.95 2.70 -13.32
CA ILE A 95 12.53 1.35 -13.23
C ILE A 95 11.63 0.34 -13.94
N SER A 96 10.31 0.49 -13.80
CA SER A 96 9.28 -0.39 -14.35
C SER A 96 8.01 0.40 -14.65
N ASN A 97 7.62 0.48 -15.92
CA ASN A 97 6.38 1.15 -16.33
C ASN A 97 5.17 0.24 -16.07
N GLY A 98 4.80 0.06 -14.81
CA GLY A 98 3.89 -1.00 -14.37
C GLY A 98 4.65 -2.23 -13.90
N PHE A 99 3.98 -3.19 -13.26
CA PHE A 99 4.62 -4.37 -12.66
C PHE A 99 3.64 -5.55 -12.59
N GLY A 100 4.15 -6.76 -12.83
CA GLY A 100 3.35 -7.97 -12.76
C GLY A 100 2.83 -8.28 -11.36
N ARG A 101 1.89 -9.22 -11.27
CA ARG A 101 1.26 -9.64 -10.02
C ARG A 101 2.27 -10.27 -9.07
N THR A 102 2.36 -9.74 -7.86
CA THR A 102 3.26 -10.23 -6.80
C THR A 102 2.51 -11.05 -5.76
N TRP A 103 3.15 -12.09 -5.23
CA TRP A 103 2.62 -12.80 -4.07
C TRP A 103 2.83 -11.99 -2.78
N ASN A 104 1.74 -11.68 -2.08
CA ASN A 104 1.77 -10.85 -0.86
C ASN A 104 1.86 -11.65 0.44
N GLY A 105 1.86 -12.99 0.36
CA GLY A 105 1.82 -13.88 1.52
C GLY A 105 0.47 -14.60 1.70
N TYR A 106 -0.58 -14.13 1.03
CA TYR A 106 -1.94 -14.68 1.11
C TYR A 106 -2.57 -14.90 -0.28
N HIS A 107 -2.46 -13.94 -1.19
CA HIS A 107 -2.84 -14.09 -2.60
C HIS A 107 -1.86 -13.35 -3.52
N LEU A 108 -2.10 -13.44 -4.83
CA LEU A 108 -1.45 -12.56 -5.81
C LEU A 108 -2.13 -11.20 -5.80
N ASP A 109 -1.37 -10.14 -5.56
CA ASP A 109 -1.86 -8.77 -5.69
C ASP A 109 -2.22 -8.45 -7.15
N SER A 110 -2.99 -7.38 -7.33
CA SER A 110 -3.23 -6.79 -8.65
C SER A 110 -1.92 -6.40 -9.30
N PRO A 111 -1.81 -6.49 -10.64
CA PRO A 111 -0.69 -5.90 -11.34
C PRO A 111 -0.72 -4.38 -11.14
N ILE A 112 0.44 -3.73 -11.27
CA ILE A 112 0.52 -2.28 -11.33
C ILE A 112 0.51 -1.87 -12.80
N PHE A 113 -0.36 -0.94 -13.16
CA PHE A 113 -0.51 -0.43 -14.52
C PHE A 113 0.68 0.42 -14.95
N GLY A 114 0.93 0.40 -16.26
CA GLY A 114 1.81 1.37 -16.90
C GLY A 114 1.11 2.72 -17.09
N VAL A 115 1.90 3.76 -17.36
CA VAL A 115 1.46 5.15 -17.52
C VAL A 115 0.33 5.37 -18.54
N GLU A 116 0.16 4.48 -19.51
CA GLU A 116 -0.90 4.56 -20.51
C GLU A 116 -2.27 4.12 -19.94
N GLU A 117 -2.26 3.14 -19.03
CA GLU A 117 -3.45 2.54 -18.43
C GLU A 117 -3.92 3.28 -17.16
N LEU A 118 -3.04 4.05 -16.52
CA LEU A 118 -3.37 4.83 -15.32
C LEU A 118 -4.43 5.90 -15.62
N ASP A 119 -5.57 5.86 -14.94
CA ASP A 119 -6.64 6.87 -15.06
C ASP A 119 -7.31 7.10 -13.70
N TRP A 120 -8.24 8.06 -13.64
CA TRP A 120 -9.13 8.21 -12.50
C TRP A 120 -10.04 6.99 -12.38
N GLY A 121 -10.03 6.36 -11.21
CA GLY A 121 -10.89 5.24 -10.89
C GLY A 121 -12.35 5.65 -10.76
N GLU A 122 -13.25 4.76 -11.17
CA GLU A 122 -14.70 4.89 -10.94
C GLU A 122 -15.14 4.32 -9.59
N VAL A 123 -14.20 3.81 -8.80
CA VAL A 123 -14.51 3.09 -7.56
C VAL A 123 -14.89 4.06 -6.44
N TYR A 124 -16.09 3.84 -5.91
CA TYR A 124 -16.48 4.29 -4.58
C TYR A 124 -15.84 3.34 -3.57
N VAL A 125 -14.75 3.79 -2.96
CA VAL A 125 -14.16 3.07 -1.82
C VAL A 125 -15.10 3.29 -0.64
N ASP A 126 -15.79 2.22 -0.19
CA ASP A 126 -16.51 2.19 1.08
C ASP A 126 -15.47 2.09 2.21
N GLY A 127 -14.85 3.22 2.56
CA GLY A 127 -13.83 3.30 3.61
C GLY A 127 -13.50 4.74 4.00
N LEU A 128 -12.40 4.93 4.73
CA LEU A 128 -11.74 6.24 4.84
C LEU A 128 -10.44 6.28 4.05
N PRO A 129 -10.02 7.45 3.54
CA PRO A 129 -8.83 7.56 2.70
C PRO A 129 -7.55 7.21 3.44
N VAL A 130 -7.56 7.36 4.76
CA VAL A 130 -6.50 6.95 5.68
C VAL A 130 -7.17 6.45 6.96
N GLU A 131 -6.80 5.28 7.44
CA GLU A 131 -7.23 4.74 8.73
C GLU A 131 -6.04 4.81 9.71
N LEU A 132 -6.09 5.71 10.69
CA LEU A 132 -5.00 5.91 11.67
C LEU A 132 -5.41 5.55 13.10
N HIS A 133 -6.68 5.21 13.33
CA HIS A 133 -7.17 4.95 14.67
C HIS A 133 -6.66 3.60 15.18
N PRO A 134 -6.15 3.52 16.42
CA PRO A 134 -5.57 2.29 16.96
C PRO A 134 -6.61 1.23 17.34
N SER A 135 -7.89 1.61 17.50
CA SER A 135 -8.95 0.66 17.82
C SER A 135 -9.32 -0.23 16.62
N LEU A 136 -9.83 -1.42 16.90
CA LEU A 136 -10.34 -2.35 15.87
C LEU A 136 -11.59 -1.81 15.15
N THR A 137 -12.29 -0.88 15.77
CA THR A 137 -13.45 -0.15 15.25
C THR A 137 -13.04 1.06 14.38
N GLY A 138 -11.76 1.42 14.37
CA GLY A 138 -11.27 2.51 13.56
C GLY A 138 -11.91 3.85 13.91
N VAL A 139 -12.22 4.66 12.89
CA VAL A 139 -12.99 5.90 13.01
C VAL A 139 -14.46 5.73 13.34
N MET A 140 -15.00 4.51 13.41
CA MET A 140 -16.42 4.32 13.74
C MET A 140 -16.76 4.88 15.12
N ASP A 141 -15.75 4.97 15.99
CA ASP A 141 -15.88 5.54 17.34
C ASP A 141 -15.47 7.03 17.41
N LEU A 142 -15.08 7.63 16.29
CA LEU A 142 -14.65 9.02 16.19
C LEU A 142 -15.71 9.90 15.51
N GLU A 143 -16.30 10.80 16.27
CA GLU A 143 -17.19 11.84 15.74
C GLU A 143 -16.42 13.13 15.49
N LEU A 144 -16.53 13.67 14.27
CA LEU A 144 -16.02 15.02 13.99
C LEU A 144 -16.84 16.07 14.75
N PRO A 145 -16.21 17.17 15.19
CA PRO A 145 -16.92 18.27 15.81
C PRO A 145 -18.12 18.74 14.98
N ASP A 146 -19.21 19.03 15.68
CA ASP A 146 -20.49 19.47 15.13
C ASP A 146 -21.22 18.42 14.27
N GLY A 147 -20.84 17.14 14.38
CA GLY A 147 -21.51 16.03 13.68
C GLY A 147 -21.23 16.02 12.17
N ARG A 148 -20.09 16.58 11.75
CA ARG A 148 -19.69 16.58 10.34
C ARG A 148 -19.31 15.17 9.88
N GLU A 149 -19.50 14.93 8.58
CA GLU A 149 -19.03 13.71 7.94
C GLU A 149 -17.51 13.75 7.74
N TRP A 150 -16.90 12.57 7.77
CA TRP A 150 -15.48 12.41 7.47
C TRP A 150 -15.18 12.76 6.00
N PRO A 151 -13.97 13.27 5.68
CA PRO A 151 -13.58 13.53 4.31
C PRO A 151 -13.70 12.28 3.44
N SER A 152 -14.43 12.40 2.32
CA SER A 152 -14.53 11.32 1.33
C SER A 152 -13.19 11.11 0.61
N HIS A 153 -13.02 9.92 0.03
CA HIS A 153 -11.89 9.56 -0.84
C HIS A 153 -11.71 10.41 -2.09
N GLU A 154 -12.75 11.16 -2.50
CA GLU A 154 -12.87 11.69 -3.86
C GLU A 154 -12.65 10.55 -4.89
N LYS A 155 -12.45 10.85 -6.17
CA LYS A 155 -12.04 9.82 -7.14
C LYS A 155 -10.55 9.54 -6.95
N PRO A 156 -10.12 8.29 -6.68
CA PRO A 156 -8.70 7.97 -6.60
C PRO A 156 -8.12 7.72 -8.01
N ILE A 157 -6.80 7.67 -8.13
CA ILE A 157 -6.15 7.20 -9.36
C ILE A 157 -6.07 5.67 -9.29
N ASP A 158 -6.55 4.97 -10.31
CA ASP A 158 -6.48 3.51 -10.39
C ASP A 158 -5.06 3.09 -10.79
N LEU A 159 -4.32 2.49 -9.84
CA LEU A 159 -2.95 2.03 -10.08
C LEU A 159 -2.89 0.62 -10.63
N GLY A 160 -3.98 -0.14 -10.56
CA GLY A 160 -3.95 -1.55 -10.90
C GLY A 160 -5.17 -2.28 -10.41
N SER A 161 -5.74 -3.14 -11.25
CA SER A 161 -6.87 -3.98 -10.88
C SER A 161 -6.75 -5.39 -11.43
N TYR A 162 -7.35 -6.34 -10.71
CA TYR A 162 -7.50 -7.73 -11.13
C TYR A 162 -8.66 -8.37 -10.39
N ASP A 163 -9.68 -8.83 -11.12
CA ASP A 163 -10.90 -9.38 -10.54
C ASP A 163 -11.54 -8.40 -9.54
N VAL A 164 -11.63 -8.77 -8.25
CA VAL A 164 -12.16 -7.92 -7.17
C VAL A 164 -11.08 -7.12 -6.43
N LEU A 165 -9.81 -7.26 -6.83
CA LEU A 165 -8.68 -6.58 -6.21
C LEU A 165 -8.37 -5.29 -6.94
N GLN A 166 -8.15 -4.21 -6.17
CA GLN A 166 -7.76 -2.92 -6.72
C GLN A 166 -6.69 -2.26 -5.85
N THR A 167 -5.70 -1.69 -6.52
CA THR A 167 -4.68 -0.85 -5.94
C THR A 167 -4.96 0.58 -6.39
N VAL A 168 -5.19 1.48 -5.45
CA VAL A 168 -5.53 2.87 -5.75
C VAL A 168 -4.54 3.83 -5.13
N PHE A 169 -4.41 5.00 -5.74
CA PHE A 169 -3.64 6.12 -5.19
C PHE A 169 -4.58 7.22 -4.74
N ILE A 170 -4.61 7.43 -3.41
CA ILE A 170 -5.30 8.57 -2.79
C ILE A 170 -4.42 9.81 -2.97
N THR A 171 -4.99 10.86 -3.56
CA THR A 171 -4.21 12.06 -3.89
C THR A 171 -3.70 12.77 -2.62
N PRO A 172 -2.55 13.49 -2.70
CA PRO A 172 -2.03 14.24 -1.56
C PRO A 172 -3.01 15.25 -0.97
N SER A 173 -3.94 15.78 -1.78
CA SER A 173 -4.99 16.70 -1.31
C SER A 173 -5.96 16.00 -0.35
N VAL A 174 -6.49 14.84 -0.74
CA VAL A 174 -7.41 14.03 0.06
C VAL A 174 -6.72 13.53 1.33
N THR A 175 -5.49 13.05 1.22
CA THR A 175 -4.68 12.63 2.38
C THR A 175 -4.52 13.78 3.38
N LYS A 176 -4.19 15.00 2.93
CA LYS A 176 -4.07 16.17 3.82
C LYS A 176 -5.38 16.52 4.52
N LYS A 177 -6.51 16.50 3.81
CA LYS A 177 -7.85 16.76 4.40
C LYS A 177 -8.16 15.73 5.49
N THR A 178 -7.90 14.46 5.22
CA THR A 178 -8.15 13.35 6.16
C THR A 178 -7.27 13.48 7.40
N LEU A 179 -5.97 13.76 7.25
CA LEU A 179 -5.06 13.97 8.38
C LEU A 179 -5.45 15.18 9.24
N ALA A 180 -5.94 16.26 8.63
CA ALA A 180 -6.43 17.43 9.36
C ALA A 180 -7.68 17.08 10.18
N ALA A 181 -8.60 16.27 9.64
CA ALA A 181 -9.78 15.79 10.34
C ALA A 181 -9.39 14.91 11.55
N TYR A 182 -8.46 13.96 11.37
CA TYR A 182 -7.91 13.18 12.49
C TYR A 182 -7.32 14.08 13.58
N LYS A 183 -6.49 15.04 13.19
CA LYS A 183 -5.86 15.95 14.14
C LYS A 183 -6.91 16.72 14.95
N GLU A 184 -7.94 17.23 14.29
CA GLU A 184 -9.03 17.96 14.95
C GLU A 184 -9.77 17.09 15.97
N VAL A 185 -10.09 15.84 15.63
CA VAL A 185 -10.72 14.91 16.58
C VAL A 185 -9.78 14.60 17.73
N MET A 186 -8.53 14.25 17.47
CA MET A 186 -7.59 13.90 18.54
C MET A 186 -7.25 15.07 19.48
N GLU A 187 -7.41 16.32 19.02
CA GLU A 187 -7.25 17.52 19.83
C GLU A 187 -8.56 17.99 20.49
N SER A 188 -9.69 17.38 20.15
CA SER A 188 -11.01 17.74 20.69
C SER A 188 -11.17 17.26 22.14
N PRO A 189 -11.59 18.13 23.07
CA PRO A 189 -11.82 17.75 24.47
C PRO A 189 -13.05 16.84 24.67
N LYS A 190 -13.78 16.53 23.60
CA LYS A 190 -14.94 15.62 23.59
C LYS A 190 -14.60 14.22 23.10
N THR A 191 -13.41 14.02 22.55
CA THR A 191 -12.97 12.70 22.13
C THR A 191 -12.71 11.88 23.38
N PRO A 192 -13.36 10.72 23.54
CA PRO A 192 -13.13 9.88 24.71
C PRO A 192 -11.63 9.61 24.86
N ASP A 193 -11.07 9.83 26.04
CA ASP A 193 -9.76 9.27 26.37
C ASP A 193 -9.92 7.74 26.34
N ASP A 194 -9.22 7.07 25.43
CA ASP A 194 -9.08 5.61 25.41
C ASP A 194 -8.46 5.08 26.72
#